data_AF-A0AA38HKG8-F1
#
_entry.id   AF-A0AA38HKG8-F1
#
_cell.length_a   1.000
_cell.length_b   1.000
_cell.length_c   1.000
_cell.angle_alpha   90.00
_cell.angle_beta   90.00
_cell.angle_gamma   90.00
#
_symmetry.space_group_name_H-M   'P 1'
#
loop_
_entity.id
_entity.type
_entity.pdbx_description
1 polymer ?
#
loop_
_entity_poly.entity_id
_entity_poly.type
_entity_poly.pdbx_seq_one_letter_code
_entity_poly.pdbx_strand_id
1 'polypeptide(L)'
;MPGQKLTEGSINIKSLLDVAGPKDVQNYILKEVQKVYRLQGIEIADKYIEIIVKQMLSKVLIIDSGDTTLLPGEVVSVKEYRKQVGASIASGKKPPLAKNVIFGIKKAPLESDS
;
A
#
# COMPACT_ATOMS: atom_id res chain seq x y z
N MET A 1 9.00 9.97 -17.15
CA MET A 1 8.14 9.18 -16.24
C MET A 1 8.73 9.27 -14.83
N PRO A 2 8.01 9.77 -13.83
CA PRO A 2 8.48 9.77 -12.44
C PRO A 2 8.69 8.31 -11.95
N GLY A 3 9.76 8.05 -11.19
CA GLY A 3 10.02 6.73 -10.61
C GLY A 3 10.81 5.75 -11.49
N GLN A 4 11.40 6.21 -12.61
CA GLN A 4 12.22 5.36 -13.47
C GLN A 4 13.55 4.99 -12.79
N LYS A 5 13.92 3.70 -12.83
CA LYS A 5 15.14 3.17 -12.21
C LYS A 5 16.37 3.65 -12.97
N LEU A 6 17.32 4.29 -12.28
CA LEU A 6 18.54 4.87 -12.86
C LEU A 6 19.82 4.04 -12.57
N THR A 7 19.76 3.05 -11.69
CA THR A 7 20.92 2.23 -11.28
C THR A 7 20.58 0.74 -11.18
N GLU A 8 21.59 -0.13 -11.34
CA GLU A 8 21.46 -1.56 -11.04
C GLU A 8 21.52 -1.78 -9.52
N GLY A 9 20.54 -2.50 -8.98
CA GLY A 9 20.36 -2.71 -7.54
C GLY A 9 18.90 -2.93 -7.12
N SER A 10 18.65 -3.29 -5.87
CA SER A 10 17.31 -3.45 -5.31
C SER A 10 16.66 -2.09 -5.05
N ILE A 11 15.46 -1.87 -5.61
CA ILE A 11 14.71 -0.61 -5.38
C ILE A 11 14.16 -0.61 -3.94
N ASN A 12 14.31 0.52 -3.23
CA ASN A 12 13.62 0.73 -1.97
C ASN A 12 12.11 0.89 -2.23
N ILE A 13 11.33 -0.10 -1.80
CA ILE A 13 9.89 -0.17 -2.07
C ILE A 13 9.12 0.99 -1.40
N LYS A 14 9.59 1.49 -0.25
CA LYS A 14 8.95 2.64 0.42
C LYS A 14 9.12 3.91 -0.40
N SER A 15 10.34 4.16 -0.89
CA SER A 15 10.61 5.30 -1.77
C SER A 15 9.86 5.19 -3.10
N LEU A 16 9.73 3.97 -3.64
CA LEU A 16 8.91 3.73 -4.83
C LEU A 16 7.43 4.03 -4.59
N LEU A 17 6.90 3.72 -3.41
CA LEU A 17 5.52 4.02 -3.04
C LEU A 17 5.24 5.51 -2.97
N ASP A 18 6.18 6.28 -2.44
CA ASP A 18 6.06 7.74 -2.34
C ASP A 18 6.06 8.42 -3.72
N VAL A 19 6.77 7.85 -4.70
CA VAL A 19 6.97 8.47 -6.04
C VAL A 19 6.02 7.94 -7.11
N ALA A 20 5.83 6.63 -7.19
CA ALA A 20 5.07 5.97 -8.25
C ALA A 20 3.64 5.56 -7.80
N GLY A 21 3.37 5.60 -6.50
CA GLY A 21 2.08 5.21 -5.95
C GLY A 21 1.85 3.69 -5.89
N PRO A 22 0.72 3.26 -5.32
CA PRO A 22 0.50 1.88 -4.90
C PRO A 22 0.38 0.89 -6.06
N LYS A 23 -0.19 1.30 -7.19
CA LYS A 23 -0.41 0.44 -8.35
C LYS A 23 0.91 0.05 -9.03
N ASP A 24 1.82 1.01 -9.18
CA ASP A 24 3.12 0.77 -9.79
C ASP A 24 4.03 -0.03 -8.87
N VAL A 25 3.97 0.22 -7.55
CA VAL A 25 4.63 -0.63 -6.55
C VAL A 25 4.12 -2.07 -6.62
N GLN A 26 2.81 -2.28 -6.70
CA GLN A 26 2.22 -3.61 -6.80
C GLN A 26 2.75 -4.36 -8.03
N ASN A 27 2.74 -3.69 -9.20
CA ASN A 27 3.26 -4.25 -10.45
C ASN A 27 4.77 -4.56 -10.35
N TYR A 28 5.54 -3.69 -9.70
CA TYR A 28 6.96 -3.92 -9.48
C TYR A 28 7.20 -5.17 -8.63
N ILE A 29 6.53 -5.30 -7.49
CA ILE A 29 6.68 -6.46 -6.61
C ILE A 29 6.28 -7.75 -7.32
N LEU A 30 5.15 -7.75 -8.03
CA LEU A 30 4.70 -8.92 -8.79
C LEU A 30 5.75 -9.38 -9.81
N LYS A 31 6.33 -8.45 -10.58
CA LYS A 31 7.38 -8.76 -11.57
C LYS A 31 8.65 -9.32 -10.92
N GLU A 32 9.11 -8.74 -9.83
CA GLU A 32 10.33 -9.22 -9.14
C GLU A 32 10.12 -10.60 -8.51
N VAL A 33 8.95 -10.85 -7.91
CA VAL A 33 8.62 -12.16 -7.35
C VAL A 33 8.52 -13.22 -8.46
N GLN A 34 7.84 -12.91 -9.57
CA GLN A 34 7.74 -13.81 -10.72
C GLN A 34 9.11 -14.17 -11.32
N LYS A 35 10.06 -13.22 -11.38
CA LYS A 35 11.41 -13.50 -11.88
C LYS A 35 12.11 -14.59 -11.06
N VAL A 36 12.02 -14.53 -9.73
CA VAL A 36 12.67 -15.51 -8.84
C VAL A 36 12.05 -16.90 -9.00
N TYR A 37 10.72 -17.01 -9.07
CA TYR A 37 10.06 -18.31 -9.23
C TYR A 37 10.27 -18.93 -10.60
N ARG A 38 10.30 -18.11 -11.67
CA ARG A 38 10.68 -18.59 -13.02
C ARG A 38 12.09 -19.17 -13.04
N LEU A 39 13.04 -18.55 -12.34
CA LEU A 39 14.40 -19.06 -12.22
C LEU A 39 14.49 -20.40 -11.47
N GLN A 40 13.51 -20.71 -10.62
CA GLN A 40 13.44 -21.96 -9.85
C GLN A 40 12.57 -23.03 -10.52
N GLY A 41 11.98 -22.75 -11.69
CA GLY A 41 11.11 -23.68 -12.41
C GLY A 41 9.77 -23.97 -11.72
N ILE A 42 9.34 -23.11 -10.77
CA ILE A 42 8.09 -23.28 -10.03
C ILE A 42 7.00 -22.46 -10.72
N GLU A 43 5.94 -23.13 -11.19
CA GLU A 43 4.71 -22.46 -11.59
C GLU A 43 3.91 -22.06 -10.35
N ILE A 44 3.88 -20.76 -10.03
CA ILE A 44 2.99 -20.20 -9.01
C ILE A 44 1.79 -19.57 -9.70
N ALA A 45 0.61 -19.77 -9.12
CA ALA A 45 -0.58 -19.04 -9.51
C ALA A 45 -0.44 -17.56 -9.09
N ASP A 46 -0.23 -16.70 -10.10
CA ASP A 46 -0.07 -15.24 -9.99
C ASP A 46 -1.08 -14.56 -9.04
N LYS A 47 -2.30 -15.10 -9.00
CA LYS A 47 -3.39 -14.63 -8.14
C LYS A 47 -3.01 -14.61 -6.65
N TYR A 48 -2.24 -15.58 -6.15
CA TYR A 48 -1.86 -15.62 -4.73
C TYR A 48 -0.86 -14.52 -4.40
N ILE A 49 0.14 -14.31 -5.25
CA ILE A 49 1.12 -13.23 -5.07
C ILE A 49 0.40 -11.88 -5.13
N GLU A 50 -0.52 -11.71 -6.08
CA GLU A 50 -1.31 -10.48 -6.18
C GLU A 50 -2.11 -10.18 -4.91
N ILE A 51 -2.77 -11.20 -4.34
CA ILE A 51 -3.53 -11.06 -3.09
C ILE A 51 -2.61 -10.66 -1.92
N ILE A 52 -1.43 -11.27 -1.80
CA ILE A 52 -0.46 -10.94 -0.74
C ILE A 52 0.00 -9.50 -0.88
N VAL A 53 0.41 -9.08 -2.08
CA VAL A 53 0.89 -7.71 -2.31
C VAL A 53 -0.22 -6.67 -2.06
N LYS A 54 -1.46 -7.00 -2.44
CA LYS A 54 -2.64 -6.17 -2.14
C LYS A 54 -2.85 -6.01 -0.63
N GLN A 55 -2.66 -7.08 0.16
CA GLN A 55 -2.77 -7.02 1.61
C GLN A 55 -1.65 -6.15 2.22
N MET A 56 -0.43 -6.24 1.70
CA MET A 56 0.70 -5.42 2.16
C MET A 56 0.49 -3.91 1.94
N LEU A 57 -0.31 -3.52 0.94
CA LEU A 57 -0.65 -2.14 0.57
C LEU A 57 -2.06 -1.70 1.04
N SER A 58 -2.71 -2.48 1.89
CA SER A 58 -4.12 -2.27 2.26
C SER A 58 -4.35 -1.20 3.34
N LYS A 59 -3.30 -0.55 3.81
CA LYS A 59 -3.33 0.39 4.94
C LYS A 59 -2.72 1.75 4.60
N VAL A 60 -3.16 2.76 5.35
CA VAL A 60 -2.66 4.13 5.27
C VAL A 60 -2.31 4.65 6.66
N LEU A 61 -1.29 5.51 6.74
CA LEU A 61 -0.98 6.27 7.95
C LEU A 61 -1.63 7.64 7.86
N ILE A 62 -2.42 7.99 8.87
CA ILE A 62 -3.06 9.30 8.96
C ILE A 62 -2.00 10.36 9.31
N ILE A 63 -1.98 11.42 8.51
CA ILE A 63 -1.09 12.58 8.66
C ILE A 63 -1.83 13.74 9.32
N ASP A 64 -3.08 13.96 8.93
CA ASP A 64 -3.98 14.98 9.48
C ASP A 64 -5.36 14.34 9.66
N SER A 65 -5.96 14.51 10.84
CA SER A 65 -7.28 14.01 11.17
C SER A 65 -8.41 14.76 10.45
N GLY A 66 -8.15 15.99 9.99
CA GLY A 66 -9.20 16.89 9.56
C GLY A 66 -10.27 17.02 10.65
N ASP A 67 -11.54 16.93 10.25
CA ASP A 67 -12.69 16.93 11.17
C ASP A 67 -13.26 15.51 11.40
N THR A 68 -12.45 14.47 11.19
CA THR A 68 -12.84 13.06 11.43
C THR A 68 -12.44 12.59 12.82
N THR A 69 -12.90 11.39 13.17
CA THR A 69 -12.53 10.71 14.42
C THR A 69 -11.17 10.02 14.36
N LEU A 70 -10.50 10.03 13.21
CA LEU A 70 -9.19 9.40 13.04
C LEU A 70 -8.11 10.24 13.73
N LEU A 71 -7.05 9.59 14.21
CA LEU A 71 -5.96 10.25 14.91
C LEU A 71 -4.71 10.36 14.02
N PRO A 72 -3.97 11.49 14.04
CA PRO A 72 -2.66 11.57 13.40
C PRO A 72 -1.71 10.50 13.96
N GLY A 73 -1.03 9.78 13.06
CA GLY A 73 -0.19 8.64 13.41
C GLY A 73 -0.93 7.30 13.52
N GLU A 74 -2.26 7.30 13.45
CA GLU A 74 -3.05 6.07 13.37
C GLU A 74 -2.86 5.37 12.03
N VAL A 75 -2.82 4.04 12.05
CA VAL A 75 -2.77 3.21 10.84
C VAL A 75 -4.12 2.52 10.66
N VAL A 76 -4.84 2.92 9.62
CA VAL A 76 -6.17 2.39 9.32
C VAL A 76 -6.19 1.70 7.96
N SER A 77 -7.19 0.84 7.73
CA SER A 77 -7.41 0.25 6.41
C SER A 77 -7.78 1.32 5.38
N VAL A 78 -7.38 1.12 4.11
CA VAL A 78 -7.78 1.99 2.99
C VAL A 78 -9.30 2.07 2.87
N LYS A 79 -10.01 1.01 3.24
CA LYS A 79 -11.47 0.96 3.24
C LYS A 79 -12.07 1.93 4.27
N GLU A 80 -11.58 1.89 5.51
CA GLU A 80 -12.05 2.78 6.58
C GLU A 80 -11.69 4.24 6.27
N TYR A 81 -10.46 4.50 5.82
CA TYR A 81 -10.05 5.84 5.38
C TYR A 81 -10.99 6.41 4.30
N ARG A 82 -11.29 5.64 3.25
CA ARG A 82 -12.20 6.08 2.18
C ARG A 82 -13.62 6.34 2.69
N LYS A 83 -14.10 5.54 3.64
CA LYS A 83 -15.40 5.75 4.28
C LYS A 83 -15.44 7.08 5.03
N GLN A 84 -14.43 7.37 5.84
CA GLN A 84 -14.32 8.61 6.60
C GLN A 84 -14.19 9.83 5.68
N VAL A 85 -13.35 9.74 4.63
CA VAL A 85 -13.24 10.79 3.60
C VAL A 85 -14.60 11.07 2.94
N GLY A 86 -15.31 10.02 2.52
CA GLY A 86 -16.64 10.16 1.91
C GLY A 86 -17.66 10.80 2.85
N ALA A 87 -17.69 10.39 4.12
CA ALA A 87 -18.58 10.94 5.12
C ALA A 87 -18.28 12.43 5.42
N SER A 88 -17.00 12.81 5.52
CA SER A 88 -16.60 14.20 5.72
C SER A 88 -17.02 15.09 4.56
N ILE A 89 -16.74 14.65 3.33
CA ILE A 89 -17.10 15.41 2.11
C ILE A 89 -18.62 15.59 2.03
N ALA A 90 -19.39 14.52 2.28
CA ALA A 90 -20.85 14.58 2.28
C ALA A 90 -21.41 15.53 3.35
N SER A 91 -20.70 15.70 4.46
CA SER A 91 -21.08 16.59 5.57
C SER A 91 -20.49 18.00 5.46
N GLY A 92 -19.77 18.33 4.39
CA GLY A 92 -19.09 19.62 4.22
C GLY A 92 -17.92 19.86 5.17
N LYS A 93 -17.38 18.80 5.78
CA LYS A 93 -16.28 18.81 6.75
C LYS A 93 -14.93 18.60 6.07
N LYS A 94 -13.84 19.02 6.72
CA LYS A 94 -12.48 18.79 6.23
C LYS A 94 -12.15 17.29 6.28
N PRO A 95 -11.81 16.65 5.15
CA PRO A 95 -11.44 15.24 5.13
C PRO A 95 -10.05 15.03 5.76
N PRO A 96 -9.76 13.80 6.24
CA PRO A 96 -8.45 13.46 6.77
C PRO A 96 -7.43 13.33 5.64
N LEU A 97 -6.16 13.60 5.93
CA LEU A 97 -5.04 13.36 5.01
C LEU A 97 -4.27 12.13 5.46
N ALA A 98 -3.91 11.27 4.51
CA ALA A 98 -3.16 10.05 4.79
C ALA A 98 -2.09 9.78 3.74
N LYS A 99 -1.06 9.03 4.11
CA LYS A 99 -0.07 8.47 3.18
C LYS A 99 -0.19 6.96 3.10
N ASN A 100 0.04 6.42 1.91
CA ASN A 100 0.10 4.97 1.74
C ASN A 100 1.31 4.42 2.50
N VAL A 101 1.11 3.28 3.16
CA VAL A 101 2.19 2.55 3.83
C VAL A 101 2.20 1.11 3.36
N ILE A 102 3.40 0.57 3.20
CA ILE A 102 3.59 -0.85 2.91
C ILE A 102 4.10 -1.55 4.17
N PHE A 103 3.39 -2.61 4.58
CA PHE A 103 3.81 -3.47 5.68
C PHE A 103 4.46 -4.73 5.15
N GLY A 104 5.54 -5.17 5.81
CA GLY A 104 6.13 -6.48 5.55
C GLY A 104 5.16 -7.61 5.95
N ILE A 105 5.33 -8.80 5.35
CA ILE A 105 4.45 -9.96 5.55
C ILE A 105 4.32 -10.37 7.02
N LYS A 106 5.33 -10.11 7.87
CA LYS A 106 5.23 -10.38 9.32
C LYS A 106 4.34 -9.39 10.08
N LYS A 107 4.22 -8.14 9.60
CA LYS A 107 3.44 -7.08 10.26
C LYS A 107 2.02 -6.96 9.70
N ALA A 108 1.78 -7.32 8.45
CA ALA A 108 0.46 -7.21 7.83
C ALA A 108 -0.65 -8.06 8.51
N PRO A 109 -0.40 -9.31 8.99
CA PRO A 109 -1.42 -10.12 9.64
C PRO A 109 -1.85 -9.60 11.02
N LEU A 110 -0.89 -9.12 11.83
CA LEU A 110 -1.13 -8.55 13.16
C LEU A 110 -2.01 -7.29 13.12
N GLU A 111 -1.97 -6.63 11.97
CA GLU A 111 -2.63 -5.36 11.70
C GLU A 111 -3.96 -5.58 10.94
N SER A 112 -4.30 -6.81 10.56
CA SER A 112 -5.56 -7.07 9.86
C SER A 112 -6.73 -6.97 10.83
N ASP A 113 -7.64 -6.01 10.60
CA ASP A 113 -8.91 -5.91 11.33
C ASP A 113 -9.68 -7.23 11.17
N SER A 114 -9.98 -7.90 12.29
CA SER A 114 -10.93 -9.02 12.39
C SER A 114 -12.33 -8.48 12.69
#